data_AF-A0A925WLB9-F1
#
_entry.id   AF-A0A925WLB9-F1
#
_cell.length_a   1.000
_cell.length_b   1.000
_cell.length_c   1.000
_cell.angle_alpha   90.00
_cell.angle_beta   90.00
_cell.angle_gamma   90.00
#
_symmetry.space_group_name_H-M   'P 1'
#
loop_
_entity.id
_entity.type
_entity.pdbx_description
1 polymer ?
#
loop_
_entity_poly.entity_id
_entity_poly.type
_entity_poly.pdbx_seq_one_letter_code
_entity_poly.pdbx_strand_id
1 'polypeptide(L)'
;MSTLLPTFALDPGGIPRRLRRRLTPWALFALLLPLGMAGVFAYLDATAEIGAFPDYRTFIATAEGIFGSSTGGFFYMHWVRPVFVLLHVLPLHIGYLLWAALNIGGVWWAARCFNGRPTLVLLSYQLFFVVYYGNIAGVIVGALAVMWWGLNRPSTIRWRPLLIGVAWATACIKPQAGVPLGAALLLLAEVDWRTRLWAGWVVLLVIAVSLVVYPGWVEVLYNTLRQTPPDVRGNISLWQWLGAPVLLLWLPVIFALRRRPAPGVALALVSAALALTSPYFQQTDLLALMVLPIGGLALVGNVGWAFLVVGWAALKWTVIAPLLIYTWALWHSLRPGRISTG
;
A
#
# COMPACT_ATOMS: atom_id res chain seq x y z
N MET A 1 -8.45 -26.47 9.06
CA MET A 1 -8.93 -25.26 9.78
C MET A 1 -7.82 -24.43 10.43
N SER A 2 -6.56 -24.90 10.54
CA SER A 2 -5.42 -24.11 11.08
C SER A 2 -5.03 -22.87 10.27
N THR A 3 -5.66 -22.64 9.13
CA THR A 3 -5.26 -21.66 8.14
C THR A 3 -5.83 -20.26 8.40
N LEU A 4 -6.88 -20.10 9.20
CA LEU A 4 -7.51 -18.78 9.39
C LEU A 4 -6.83 -17.89 10.45
N LEU A 5 -5.95 -18.43 11.28
CA LEU A 5 -5.26 -17.62 12.29
C LEU A 5 -4.13 -16.78 11.66
N PRO A 6 -3.88 -15.56 12.17
CA PRO A 6 -2.70 -14.78 11.81
C PRO A 6 -1.42 -15.55 12.16
N THR A 7 -0.49 -15.68 11.22
CA THR A 7 0.82 -16.30 11.51
C THR A 7 1.90 -15.25 11.74
N PHE A 8 1.76 -14.05 11.16
CA PHE A 8 2.77 -12.98 11.18
C PHE A 8 4.17 -13.44 10.73
N ALA A 9 4.26 -14.55 10.00
CA ALA A 9 5.53 -15.13 9.54
C ALA A 9 5.82 -14.68 8.11
N LEU A 10 6.81 -13.80 7.92
CA LEU A 10 7.18 -13.30 6.58
C LEU A 10 7.90 -14.35 5.72
N ASP A 11 8.53 -15.35 6.33
CA ASP A 11 9.26 -16.46 5.69
C ASP A 11 10.07 -16.00 4.44
N PRO A 12 11.17 -15.25 4.64
CA PRO A 12 11.94 -14.71 3.52
C PRO A 12 12.57 -15.79 2.65
N GLY A 13 13.01 -16.91 3.23
CA GLY A 13 13.56 -18.06 2.50
C GLY A 13 12.55 -18.71 1.55
N GLY A 14 11.26 -18.69 1.90
CA GLY A 14 10.19 -19.22 1.06
C GLY A 14 9.74 -18.32 -0.10
N ILE A 15 10.22 -17.08 -0.24
CA ILE A 15 9.75 -16.14 -1.28
C ILE A 15 9.87 -16.75 -2.70
N PRO A 16 11.03 -17.29 -3.14
CA PRO A 16 11.15 -17.85 -4.50
C PRO A 16 10.15 -18.97 -4.78
N ARG A 17 9.90 -19.84 -3.78
CA ARG A 17 8.93 -20.93 -3.87
C ARG A 17 7.50 -20.40 -3.99
N ARG A 18 7.11 -19.40 -3.19
CA ARG A 18 5.77 -18.80 -3.22
C ARG A 18 5.48 -18.10 -4.54
N LEU A 19 6.47 -17.41 -5.10
CA LEU A 19 6.36 -16.73 -6.40
C LEU A 19 6.23 -17.72 -7.57
N ARG A 20 6.93 -18.84 -7.53
CA ARG A 20 6.86 -19.90 -8.57
C ARG A 20 5.68 -20.85 -8.40
N ARG A 21 5.00 -20.83 -7.24
CA ARG A 21 3.87 -21.73 -6.98
C ARG A 21 2.72 -21.44 -7.94
N ARG A 22 2.33 -22.48 -8.69
CA ARG A 22 1.20 -22.46 -9.64
C ARG A 22 -0.06 -21.84 -9.02
N LEU A 23 -0.83 -21.16 -9.85
CA LEU A 23 -2.12 -20.62 -9.45
C LEU A 23 -3.09 -21.78 -9.20
N THR A 24 -3.75 -21.75 -8.04
CA THR A 24 -4.92 -22.61 -7.82
C THR A 24 -6.11 -22.01 -8.58
N PRO A 25 -7.17 -22.79 -8.87
CA PRO A 25 -8.38 -22.27 -9.50
C PRO A 25 -8.96 -21.05 -8.76
N TRP A 26 -8.98 -21.08 -7.42
CA TRP A 26 -9.42 -19.95 -6.60
C TRP A 26 -8.52 -18.71 -6.70
N ALA A 27 -7.19 -18.90 -6.81
CA ALA A 27 -6.28 -17.78 -6.99
C ALA A 27 -6.40 -17.17 -8.40
N LEU A 28 -6.66 -18.00 -9.41
CA LEU A 28 -6.95 -17.53 -10.76
C LEU A 28 -8.27 -16.77 -10.81
N PHE A 29 -9.35 -17.33 -10.24
CA PHE A 29 -10.63 -16.64 -10.12
C PHE A 29 -10.49 -15.27 -9.42
N ALA A 30 -9.83 -15.23 -8.27
CA ALA A 30 -9.61 -13.99 -7.54
C ALA A 30 -8.76 -12.96 -8.28
N LEU A 31 -7.94 -13.37 -9.24
CA LEU A 31 -7.17 -12.46 -10.10
C LEU A 31 -8.01 -11.99 -11.30
N LEU A 32 -8.74 -12.89 -11.94
CA LEU A 32 -9.57 -12.59 -13.11
C LEU A 32 -10.79 -11.74 -12.75
N LEU A 33 -11.36 -11.88 -11.56
CA LEU A 33 -12.53 -11.10 -11.15
C LEU A 33 -12.26 -9.58 -11.11
N PRO A 34 -11.26 -9.04 -10.38
CA PRO A 34 -10.98 -7.61 -10.39
C PRO A 34 -10.48 -7.12 -11.76
N LEU A 35 -9.79 -7.95 -12.54
CA LEU A 35 -9.44 -7.61 -13.94
C LEU A 35 -10.68 -7.48 -14.83
N GLY A 36 -11.62 -8.41 -14.70
CA GLY A 36 -12.90 -8.36 -15.41
C GLY A 36 -13.72 -7.13 -15.00
N MET A 37 -13.74 -6.79 -13.71
CA MET A 37 -14.38 -5.56 -13.23
C MET A 37 -13.72 -4.29 -13.78
N ALA A 38 -12.38 -4.24 -13.88
CA ALA A 38 -11.72 -3.13 -14.57
C ALA A 38 -12.18 -3.02 -16.03
N GLY A 39 -12.33 -4.15 -16.74
CA GLY A 39 -12.93 -4.21 -18.07
C GLY A 39 -14.35 -3.65 -18.13
N VAL A 40 -15.20 -4.06 -17.19
CA VAL A 40 -16.59 -3.58 -17.09
C VAL A 40 -16.63 -2.08 -16.81
N PHE A 41 -15.83 -1.56 -15.88
CA PHE A 41 -15.77 -0.12 -15.60
C PHE A 41 -15.28 0.69 -16.79
N ALA A 42 -14.24 0.22 -17.49
CA ALA A 42 -13.75 0.85 -18.70
C ALA A 42 -14.82 0.88 -19.81
N TYR A 43 -15.56 -0.22 -19.98
CA TYR A 43 -16.64 -0.30 -20.95
C TYR A 43 -17.80 0.63 -20.60
N LEU A 44 -18.31 0.57 -19.36
CA LEU A 44 -19.43 1.39 -18.92
C LEU A 44 -19.10 2.88 -18.94
N ASP A 45 -17.87 3.25 -18.60
CA ASP A 45 -17.44 4.65 -18.68
C ASP A 45 -17.35 5.14 -20.13
N ALA A 46 -16.88 4.28 -21.04
CA ALA A 46 -16.83 4.59 -22.48
C ALA A 46 -18.21 4.72 -23.13
N THR A 47 -19.22 3.97 -22.66
CA THR A 47 -20.54 3.92 -23.30
C THR A 47 -21.64 4.70 -22.58
N ALA A 48 -21.50 4.90 -21.27
CA ALA A 48 -22.54 5.47 -20.41
C ALA A 48 -22.02 6.57 -19.48
N GLU A 49 -20.75 6.98 -19.61
CA GLU A 49 -20.14 8.10 -18.90
C GLU A 49 -20.38 8.07 -17.39
N ILE A 50 -20.28 6.88 -16.79
CA ILE A 50 -20.57 6.66 -15.37
C ILE A 50 -19.59 7.38 -14.41
N GLY A 51 -18.54 8.03 -14.95
CA GLY A 51 -17.55 8.76 -14.16
C GLY A 51 -16.62 7.83 -13.40
N ALA A 52 -16.24 6.70 -14.01
CA ALA A 52 -15.34 5.74 -13.39
C ALA A 52 -13.90 6.26 -13.33
N PHE A 53 -13.11 5.63 -12.46
CA PHE A 53 -11.67 5.85 -12.24
C PHE A 53 -11.23 7.32 -12.07
N PRO A 54 -11.91 8.12 -11.22
CA PRO A 54 -11.60 9.53 -11.02
C PRO A 54 -10.16 9.79 -10.57
N ASP A 55 -9.56 8.94 -9.73
CA ASP A 55 -8.17 9.14 -9.30
C ASP A 55 -7.21 8.98 -10.49
N TYR A 56 -7.46 8.00 -11.37
CA TYR A 56 -6.64 7.79 -12.56
C TYR A 56 -6.73 8.98 -13.53
N ARG A 57 -7.93 9.58 -13.67
CA ARG A 57 -8.12 10.81 -14.46
C ARG A 57 -7.29 11.97 -13.90
N THR A 58 -7.26 12.14 -12.58
CA THR A 58 -6.36 13.11 -11.93
C THR A 58 -4.89 12.80 -12.21
N PHE A 59 -4.49 11.52 -12.20
CA PHE A 59 -3.10 11.14 -12.46
C PHE A 59 -2.64 11.52 -13.86
N ILE A 60 -3.41 11.17 -14.88
CA ILE A 60 -3.06 11.50 -16.27
C ILE A 60 -3.20 13.00 -16.57
N ALA A 61 -4.10 13.73 -15.91
CA ALA A 61 -4.21 15.19 -16.04
C ALA A 61 -2.93 15.91 -15.60
N THR A 62 -2.15 15.31 -14.68
CA THR A 62 -0.84 15.86 -14.31
C THR A 62 0.20 15.81 -15.43
N ALA A 63 -0.01 14.99 -16.48
CA ALA A 63 0.83 15.01 -17.68
C ALA A 63 0.71 16.35 -18.41
N GLU A 64 -0.47 16.97 -18.38
CA GLU A 64 -0.77 18.28 -18.95
C GLU A 64 -0.46 19.44 -18.00
N GLY A 65 0.06 19.15 -16.80
CA GLY A 65 0.34 20.18 -15.78
C GLY A 65 -0.89 20.61 -14.98
N ILE A 66 -1.99 19.85 -15.05
CA ILE A 66 -3.20 20.12 -14.27
C ILE A 66 -3.09 19.39 -12.92
N PHE A 67 -3.04 20.16 -11.84
CA PHE A 67 -2.88 19.64 -10.47
C PHE A 67 -4.08 19.95 -9.54
N GLY A 68 -5.05 20.75 -10.02
CA GLY A 68 -6.11 21.39 -9.22
C GLY A 68 -7.56 20.98 -9.54
N SER A 69 -8.50 21.76 -8.97
CA SER A 69 -9.85 21.40 -8.48
C SER A 69 -10.90 20.81 -9.43
N SER A 70 -10.69 20.71 -10.74
CA SER A 70 -11.72 20.11 -11.62
C SER A 70 -11.81 18.58 -11.48
N THR A 71 -10.75 17.91 -11.02
CA THR A 71 -10.70 16.42 -10.90
C THR A 71 -10.42 15.92 -9.48
N GLY A 72 -10.33 16.81 -8.48
CA GLY A 72 -9.82 16.49 -7.15
C GLY A 72 -8.28 16.48 -7.17
N GLY A 73 -7.66 17.36 -6.38
CA GLY A 73 -6.25 17.72 -6.52
C GLY A 73 -5.26 16.54 -6.51
N PHE A 74 -4.07 16.78 -7.07
CA PHE A 74 -2.98 15.80 -7.08
C PHE A 74 -2.09 15.94 -5.84
N PHE A 75 -2.11 14.93 -4.96
CA PHE A 75 -1.40 14.96 -3.67
C PHE A 75 -0.18 14.03 -3.59
N TYR A 76 0.31 13.53 -4.73
CA TYR A 76 1.39 12.55 -4.78
C TYR A 76 2.73 13.19 -5.14
N MET A 77 3.83 12.51 -4.85
CA MET A 77 5.16 13.02 -5.14
C MET A 77 5.42 13.09 -6.66
N HIS A 78 5.91 14.22 -7.15
CA HIS A 78 5.96 14.50 -8.60
C HIS A 78 6.93 13.60 -9.40
N TRP A 79 7.83 12.86 -8.76
CA TRP A 79 8.69 11.89 -9.47
C TRP A 79 7.93 10.72 -10.09
N VAL A 80 6.64 10.52 -9.76
CA VAL A 80 5.78 9.56 -10.46
C VAL A 80 5.33 10.06 -11.84
N ARG A 81 5.34 11.37 -12.09
CA ARG A 81 4.77 11.98 -13.30
C ARG A 81 5.24 11.36 -14.61
N PRO A 82 6.51 10.95 -14.80
CA PRO A 82 6.92 10.27 -16.02
C PRO A 82 6.09 9.02 -16.34
N VAL A 83 5.63 8.27 -15.33
CA VAL A 83 4.73 7.13 -15.52
C VAL A 83 3.38 7.58 -16.08
N PHE A 84 2.83 8.67 -15.54
CA PHE A 84 1.54 9.20 -16.01
C PHE A 84 1.63 9.84 -17.39
N VAL A 85 2.75 10.49 -17.73
CA VAL A 85 3.02 10.96 -19.09
C VAL A 85 3.00 9.80 -20.08
N LEU A 86 3.64 8.67 -19.76
CA LEU A 86 3.62 7.48 -20.61
C LEU A 86 2.22 6.89 -20.76
N LEU A 87 1.43 6.84 -19.68
CA LEU A 87 0.06 6.34 -19.71
C LEU A 87 -0.89 7.28 -20.45
N HIS A 88 -0.66 8.59 -20.41
CA HIS A 88 -1.44 9.60 -21.11
C HIS A 88 -1.34 9.50 -22.65
N VAL A 89 -0.25 8.93 -23.19
CA VAL A 89 -0.11 8.68 -24.64
C VAL A 89 -1.13 7.65 -25.15
N LEU A 90 -1.67 6.81 -24.27
CA LEU A 90 -2.63 5.77 -24.63
C LEU A 90 -4.07 6.31 -24.59
N PRO A 91 -5.01 5.71 -25.34
CA PRO A 91 -6.43 5.98 -25.14
C PRO A 91 -6.80 5.77 -23.66
N LEU A 92 -7.55 6.71 -23.10
CA LEU A 92 -7.88 6.78 -21.67
C LEU A 92 -8.19 5.41 -21.03
N HIS A 93 -9.13 4.68 -21.63
CA HIS A 93 -9.59 3.37 -21.15
C HIS A 93 -8.51 2.30 -21.22
N ILE A 94 -7.66 2.31 -22.25
CA ILE A 94 -6.53 1.37 -22.38
C ILE A 94 -5.46 1.66 -21.32
N GLY A 95 -5.13 2.94 -21.13
CA GLY A 95 -4.21 3.35 -20.07
C GLY A 95 -4.74 2.96 -18.68
N TYR A 96 -6.04 3.14 -18.43
CA TYR A 96 -6.69 2.70 -17.18
C TYR A 96 -6.61 1.18 -17.00
N LEU A 97 -6.88 0.37 -18.03
CA LEU A 97 -6.80 -1.09 -17.91
C LEU A 97 -5.37 -1.56 -17.56
N LEU A 98 -4.35 -0.95 -18.17
CA LEU A 98 -2.96 -1.21 -17.81
C LEU A 98 -2.67 -0.80 -16.36
N TRP A 99 -3.16 0.38 -15.94
CA TRP A 99 -3.00 0.86 -14.58
C TRP A 99 -3.68 -0.04 -13.53
N ALA A 100 -4.89 -0.50 -13.82
CA ALA A 100 -5.62 -1.46 -12.98
C ALA A 100 -4.87 -2.80 -12.90
N ALA A 101 -4.37 -3.31 -14.03
CA ALA A 101 -3.56 -4.52 -14.07
C ALA A 101 -2.27 -4.41 -13.23
N LEU A 102 -1.59 -3.25 -13.27
CA LEU A 102 -0.42 -2.97 -12.43
C LEU A 102 -0.77 -2.97 -10.94
N ASN A 103 -1.90 -2.36 -10.55
CA ASN A 103 -2.35 -2.37 -9.15
C ASN A 103 -2.70 -3.79 -8.67
N ILE A 104 -3.48 -4.54 -9.45
CA ILE A 104 -3.87 -5.92 -9.12
C ILE A 104 -2.63 -6.82 -9.04
N GLY A 105 -1.72 -6.70 -10.02
CA GLY A 105 -0.44 -7.42 -10.05
C GLY A 105 0.43 -7.08 -8.84
N GLY A 106 0.50 -5.80 -8.46
CA GLY A 106 1.20 -5.32 -7.27
C GLY A 106 0.68 -5.95 -5.98
N VAL A 107 -0.64 -6.00 -5.79
CA VAL A 107 -1.29 -6.65 -4.63
C VAL A 107 -1.03 -8.15 -4.62
N TRP A 108 -1.19 -8.83 -5.77
CA TRP A 108 -0.92 -10.27 -5.89
C TRP A 108 0.53 -10.61 -5.55
N TRP A 109 1.47 -9.84 -6.12
CA TRP A 109 2.90 -9.98 -5.84
C TRP A 109 3.21 -9.74 -4.37
N ALA A 110 2.65 -8.68 -3.78
CA ALA A 110 2.87 -8.34 -2.38
C ALA A 110 2.38 -9.42 -1.43
N ALA A 111 1.16 -9.93 -1.63
CA ALA A 111 0.63 -11.02 -0.81
C ALA A 111 1.50 -12.29 -0.92
N ARG A 112 2.10 -12.59 -2.08
CA ARG A 112 3.02 -13.73 -2.23
C ARG A 112 4.36 -13.47 -1.53
N CYS A 113 4.94 -12.29 -1.67
CA CYS A 113 6.21 -11.92 -1.07
C CYS A 113 6.13 -11.91 0.46
N PHE A 114 5.10 -11.28 1.04
CA PHE A 114 4.90 -11.19 2.48
C PHE A 114 4.27 -12.43 3.11
N ASN A 115 4.07 -13.51 2.34
CA ASN A 115 3.42 -14.74 2.81
C ASN A 115 1.94 -14.54 3.25
N GLY A 116 1.29 -13.50 2.76
CA GLY A 116 -0.14 -13.25 2.92
C GLY A 116 -1.03 -14.22 2.13
N ARG A 117 -2.31 -13.87 2.02
CA ARG A 117 -3.34 -14.68 1.35
C ARG A 117 -3.85 -13.98 0.09
N PRO A 118 -3.21 -14.20 -1.08
CA PRO A 118 -3.56 -13.49 -2.31
C PRO A 118 -5.06 -13.50 -2.62
N THR A 119 -5.73 -14.65 -2.50
CA THR A 119 -7.16 -14.78 -2.74
C THR A 119 -8.01 -13.87 -1.85
N LEU A 120 -7.68 -13.72 -0.56
CA LEU A 120 -8.46 -12.88 0.35
C LEU A 120 -8.27 -11.39 0.06
N VAL A 121 -7.03 -10.98 -0.25
CA VAL A 121 -6.71 -9.58 -0.52
C VAL A 121 -7.19 -9.15 -1.90
N LEU A 122 -7.15 -10.05 -2.88
CA LEU A 122 -7.67 -9.76 -4.21
C LEU A 122 -9.21 -9.68 -4.25
N LEU A 123 -9.88 -10.39 -3.34
CA LEU A 123 -11.34 -10.31 -3.18
C LEU A 123 -11.77 -9.27 -2.14
N SER A 124 -10.86 -8.41 -1.69
CA SER A 124 -11.19 -7.42 -0.67
C SER A 124 -11.91 -6.20 -1.25
N TYR A 125 -12.79 -5.61 -0.45
CA TYR A 125 -13.41 -4.31 -0.74
C TYR A 125 -12.36 -3.25 -1.15
N GLN A 126 -11.22 -3.23 -0.45
CA GLN A 126 -10.15 -2.26 -0.70
C GLN A 126 -9.61 -2.36 -2.13
N LEU A 127 -9.40 -3.58 -2.65
CA LEU A 127 -8.92 -3.73 -4.03
C LEU A 127 -9.99 -3.34 -5.03
N PHE A 128 -11.25 -3.74 -4.85
CA PHE A 128 -12.33 -3.32 -5.74
C PHE A 128 -12.49 -1.81 -5.79
N PHE A 129 -12.33 -1.14 -4.64
CA PHE A 129 -12.34 0.32 -4.59
C PHE A 129 -11.14 0.92 -5.31
N VAL A 130 -9.93 0.34 -5.15
CA VAL A 130 -8.74 0.76 -5.90
C VAL A 130 -8.96 0.62 -7.40
N VAL A 131 -9.56 -0.48 -7.86
CA VAL A 131 -9.89 -0.70 -9.27
C VAL A 131 -10.92 0.32 -9.73
N TYR A 132 -12.04 0.49 -9.02
CA TYR A 132 -13.10 1.44 -9.38
C TYR A 132 -12.60 2.89 -9.45
N TYR A 133 -11.82 3.35 -8.46
CA TYR A 133 -11.27 4.71 -8.43
C TYR A 133 -10.04 4.89 -9.32
N GLY A 134 -9.36 3.81 -9.72
CA GLY A 134 -8.06 3.90 -10.38
C GLY A 134 -6.95 4.37 -9.45
N ASN A 135 -7.06 4.07 -8.15
CA ASN A 135 -6.09 4.50 -7.13
C ASN A 135 -4.73 3.80 -7.29
N ILE A 136 -3.67 4.34 -6.67
CA ILE A 136 -2.27 3.85 -6.77
C ILE A 136 -1.87 2.81 -5.70
N ALA A 137 -2.73 2.56 -4.70
CA ALA A 137 -2.36 1.77 -3.51
C ALA A 137 -1.77 0.38 -3.84
N GLY A 138 -2.25 -0.29 -4.90
CA GLY A 138 -1.74 -1.59 -5.34
C GLY A 138 -0.29 -1.54 -5.84
N VAL A 139 0.07 -0.49 -6.57
CA VAL A 139 1.45 -0.23 -7.02
C VAL A 139 2.36 0.03 -5.83
N ILE A 140 1.91 0.81 -4.84
CA ILE A 140 2.69 1.12 -3.64
C ILE A 140 3.01 -0.15 -2.84
N VAL A 141 2.02 -1.01 -2.59
CA VAL A 141 2.25 -2.25 -1.85
C VAL A 141 3.09 -3.25 -2.65
N GLY A 142 2.94 -3.27 -3.97
CA GLY A 142 3.82 -4.01 -4.88
C GLY A 142 5.27 -3.55 -4.77
N ALA A 143 5.50 -2.24 -4.71
CA ALA A 143 6.83 -1.65 -4.54
C ALA A 143 7.43 -2.01 -3.17
N LEU A 144 6.67 -1.92 -2.07
CA LEU A 144 7.11 -2.39 -0.75
C LEU A 144 7.49 -3.88 -0.77
N ALA A 145 6.79 -4.70 -1.53
CA ALA A 145 7.10 -6.11 -1.69
C ALA A 145 8.34 -6.38 -2.55
N VAL A 146 8.59 -5.60 -3.61
CA VAL A 146 9.84 -5.64 -4.38
C VAL A 146 11.02 -5.23 -3.49
N MET A 147 10.84 -4.20 -2.67
CA MET A 147 11.81 -3.78 -1.67
C MET A 147 12.11 -4.90 -0.67
N TRP A 148 11.08 -5.53 -0.09
CA TRP A 148 11.24 -6.68 0.81
C TRP A 148 11.95 -7.85 0.15
N TRP A 149 11.60 -8.17 -1.10
CA TRP A 149 12.28 -9.19 -1.87
C TRP A 149 13.76 -8.86 -2.10
N GLY A 150 14.08 -7.61 -2.47
CA GLY A 150 15.46 -7.13 -2.62
C GLY A 150 16.25 -7.20 -1.32
N LEU A 151 15.63 -6.87 -0.19
CA LEU A 151 16.24 -6.98 1.14
C LEU A 151 16.62 -8.42 1.49
N ASN A 152 15.90 -9.42 0.98
CA ASN A 152 16.13 -10.84 1.28
C ASN A 152 16.91 -11.59 0.17
N ARG A 153 17.46 -10.86 -0.81
CA ARG A 153 18.33 -11.43 -1.85
C ARG A 153 19.78 -11.57 -1.36
N PRO A 154 20.57 -12.51 -1.92
CA PRO A 154 21.99 -12.65 -1.61
C PRO A 154 22.77 -11.35 -1.81
N SER A 155 23.76 -11.10 -0.94
CA SER A 155 24.62 -9.92 -0.99
C SER A 155 25.51 -9.84 -2.23
N THR A 156 25.71 -10.95 -2.94
CA THR A 156 26.48 -11.02 -4.19
C THR A 156 25.84 -10.25 -5.35
N ILE A 157 24.56 -9.89 -5.25
CA ILE A 157 23.83 -9.14 -6.28
C ILE A 157 24.17 -7.65 -6.17
N ARG A 158 25.05 -7.15 -7.05
CA ARG A 158 25.56 -5.76 -7.03
C ARG A 158 24.47 -4.69 -7.16
N TRP A 159 23.42 -4.94 -7.94
CA TRP A 159 22.32 -3.98 -8.16
C TRP A 159 21.24 -4.01 -7.06
N ARG A 160 21.43 -4.83 -6.02
CA ARG A 160 20.46 -4.99 -4.92
C ARG A 160 20.11 -3.68 -4.21
N PRO A 161 21.07 -2.80 -3.83
CA PRO A 161 20.72 -1.52 -3.18
C PRO A 161 19.90 -0.60 -4.10
N LEU A 162 20.19 -0.61 -5.40
CA LEU A 162 19.43 0.16 -6.39
C LEU A 162 17.98 -0.33 -6.48
N LEU A 163 17.76 -1.65 -6.56
CA LEU A 163 16.41 -2.23 -6.55
C LEU A 163 15.63 -1.81 -5.30
N ILE A 164 16.24 -1.94 -4.12
CA ILE A 164 15.61 -1.58 -2.83
C ILE A 164 15.26 -0.10 -2.83
N GLY A 165 16.20 0.77 -3.25
CA GLY A 165 16.02 2.21 -3.28
C GLY A 165 14.96 2.68 -4.27
N VAL A 166 14.94 2.15 -5.49
CA VAL A 166 13.91 2.47 -6.51
C VAL A 166 12.54 2.01 -6.04
N ALA A 167 12.45 0.80 -5.48
CA ALA A 167 11.21 0.28 -4.92
C ALA A 167 10.72 1.14 -3.73
N TRP A 168 11.64 1.59 -2.87
CA TRP A 168 11.28 2.48 -1.76
C TRP A 168 10.83 3.86 -2.27
N ALA A 169 11.53 4.47 -3.23
CA ALA A 169 11.14 5.73 -3.85
C ALA A 169 9.76 5.66 -4.51
N THR A 170 9.45 4.52 -5.14
CA THR A 170 8.12 4.24 -5.71
C THR A 170 7.06 4.13 -4.62
N ALA A 171 7.33 3.43 -3.51
CA ALA A 171 6.39 3.40 -2.39
C ALA A 171 6.17 4.80 -1.78
N CYS A 172 7.22 5.63 -1.73
CA CYS A 172 7.18 7.00 -1.22
C CYS A 172 6.39 7.97 -2.10
N ILE A 173 5.86 7.55 -3.26
CA ILE A 173 4.89 8.35 -4.03
C ILE A 173 3.71 8.79 -3.15
N LYS A 174 3.33 7.96 -2.17
CA LYS A 174 2.42 8.30 -1.06
C LYS A 174 3.20 8.29 0.27
N PRO A 175 3.78 9.42 0.71
CA PRO A 175 4.75 9.44 1.79
C PRO A 175 4.23 8.87 3.11
N GLN A 176 2.96 9.10 3.43
CA GLN A 176 2.33 8.63 4.66
C GLN A 176 2.34 7.10 4.79
N ALA A 177 2.42 6.35 3.68
CA ALA A 177 2.55 4.89 3.70
C ALA A 177 3.99 4.45 3.38
N GLY A 178 4.57 4.97 2.29
CA GLY A 178 5.85 4.51 1.77
C GLY A 178 7.04 4.80 2.69
N VAL A 179 7.09 5.98 3.31
CA VAL A 179 8.21 6.36 4.20
C VAL A 179 8.25 5.46 5.44
N PRO A 180 7.21 5.41 6.29
CA PRO A 180 7.27 4.62 7.53
C PRO A 180 7.37 3.12 7.27
N LEU A 181 6.67 2.57 6.27
CA LEU A 181 6.72 1.13 5.99
C LEU A 181 8.03 0.71 5.34
N GLY A 182 8.56 1.50 4.40
CA GLY A 182 9.87 1.21 3.82
C GLY A 182 11.00 1.33 4.85
N ALA A 183 10.95 2.34 5.72
CA ALA A 183 11.88 2.45 6.84
C ALA A 183 11.78 1.24 7.78
N ALA A 184 10.57 0.80 8.13
CA ALA A 184 10.37 -0.39 8.95
C ALA A 184 10.97 -1.64 8.30
N LEU A 185 10.73 -1.87 6.99
CA LEU A 185 11.33 -3.00 6.27
C LEU A 185 12.86 -2.95 6.29
N LEU A 186 13.48 -1.79 6.08
CA LEU A 186 14.93 -1.62 6.13
C LEU A 186 15.51 -1.92 7.52
N LEU A 187 14.83 -1.48 8.57
CA LEU A 187 15.26 -1.68 9.96
C LEU A 187 15.07 -3.12 10.41
N LEU A 188 14.01 -3.79 9.95
CA LEU A 188 13.69 -5.18 10.30
C LEU A 188 14.48 -6.21 9.49
N ALA A 189 15.01 -5.83 8.32
CA ALA A 189 15.80 -6.73 7.50
C ALA A 189 17.24 -6.90 8.03
N GLU A 190 17.73 -8.14 8.00
CA GLU A 190 19.11 -8.51 8.32
C GLU A 190 20.05 -8.20 7.16
N VAL A 191 20.25 -6.90 6.92
CA VAL A 191 21.12 -6.38 5.86
C VAL A 191 22.20 -5.50 6.44
N ASP A 192 23.35 -5.44 5.78
CA ASP A 192 24.46 -4.58 6.18
C ASP A 192 24.09 -3.10 6.09
N TRP A 193 24.74 -2.27 6.90
CA TRP A 193 24.47 -0.84 6.96
C TRP A 193 24.74 -0.12 5.63
N ARG A 194 25.67 -0.60 4.81
CA ARG A 194 25.99 0.00 3.51
C ARG A 194 24.81 -0.16 2.56
N THR A 195 24.21 -1.34 2.50
CA THR A 195 22.97 -1.58 1.74
C THR A 195 21.85 -0.64 2.18
N ARG A 196 21.68 -0.41 3.49
CA ARG A 196 20.66 0.52 4.01
C ARG A 196 20.91 1.96 3.57
N LEU A 197 22.15 2.44 3.71
CA LEU A 197 22.51 3.79 3.29
C LEU A 197 22.38 3.98 1.78
N TRP A 198 22.84 3.03 0.97
CA TRP A 198 22.71 3.09 -0.48
C TRP A 198 21.25 3.12 -0.94
N ALA A 199 20.39 2.31 -0.32
CA ALA A 199 18.95 2.35 -0.60
C ALA A 199 18.35 3.73 -0.26
N GLY A 200 18.73 4.31 0.89
CA GLY A 200 18.32 5.68 1.26
C GLY A 200 18.84 6.75 0.30
N TRP A 201 20.10 6.63 -0.13
CA TRP A 201 20.71 7.54 -1.11
C TRP A 201 19.97 7.54 -2.45
N VAL A 202 19.50 6.39 -2.92
CA VAL A 202 18.70 6.33 -4.15
C VAL A 202 17.38 7.09 -4.00
N VAL A 203 16.71 7.01 -2.84
CA VAL A 203 15.49 7.80 -2.57
C VAL A 203 15.82 9.29 -2.58
N LEU A 204 16.90 9.71 -1.91
CA LEU A 204 17.35 11.11 -1.90
C LEU A 204 17.70 11.61 -3.31
N LEU A 205 18.35 10.77 -4.11
CA LEU A 205 18.68 11.08 -5.50
C LEU A 205 17.42 11.27 -6.35
N VAL A 206 16.41 10.41 -6.20
CA VAL A 206 15.12 10.56 -6.89
C VAL A 206 14.45 11.87 -6.49
N ILE A 207 14.46 12.23 -5.21
CA ILE A 207 13.95 13.52 -4.73
C ILE A 207 14.72 14.68 -5.36
N ALA A 208 16.06 14.65 -5.32
CA ALA A 208 16.90 15.70 -5.88
C ALA A 208 16.67 15.88 -7.39
N VAL A 209 16.65 14.78 -8.15
CA VAL A 209 16.32 14.81 -9.58
C VAL A 209 14.92 15.37 -9.81
N SER A 210 13.94 15.02 -8.98
CA SER A 210 12.57 15.56 -9.12
C SER A 210 12.50 17.07 -8.89
N LEU A 211 13.32 17.61 -7.98
CA LEU A 211 13.38 19.06 -7.72
C LEU A 211 14.04 19.82 -8.87
N VAL A 212 14.98 19.18 -9.58
CA VAL A 212 15.61 19.74 -10.78
C VAL A 212 14.67 19.68 -11.99
N VAL A 213 14.00 18.54 -12.20
CA VAL A 213 13.12 18.32 -13.35
C VAL A 213 11.78 19.05 -13.22
N TYR A 214 11.27 19.18 -11.99
CA TYR A 214 10.00 19.84 -11.69
C TYR A 214 10.19 20.94 -10.63
N PRO A 215 10.90 22.03 -10.96
CA PRO A 215 11.14 23.10 -9.98
C PRO A 215 9.80 23.64 -9.43
N GLY A 216 9.75 23.85 -8.12
CA GLY A 216 8.54 24.36 -7.44
C GLY A 216 7.45 23.33 -7.14
N TRP A 217 7.63 22.03 -7.45
CA TRP A 217 6.57 21.05 -7.21
C TRP A 217 6.14 20.94 -5.75
N VAL A 218 7.05 21.18 -4.80
CA VAL A 218 6.74 21.21 -3.36
C VAL A 218 5.76 22.33 -3.03
N GLU A 219 5.94 23.51 -3.63
CA GLU A 219 5.04 24.65 -3.49
C GLU A 219 3.68 24.37 -4.15
N VAL A 220 3.68 23.77 -5.35
CA VAL A 220 2.44 23.33 -6.03
C VAL A 220 1.65 22.38 -5.15
N LEU A 221 2.31 21.37 -4.57
CA LEU A 221 1.69 20.40 -3.68
C LEU A 221 1.12 21.09 -2.42
N TYR A 222 1.89 21.98 -1.80
CA TYR A 222 1.45 22.75 -0.63
C TYR A 222 0.23 23.61 -0.94
N ASN A 223 0.24 24.33 -2.06
CA ASN A 223 -0.87 25.17 -2.50
C ASN A 223 -2.11 24.32 -2.84
N THR A 224 -1.92 23.16 -3.48
CA THR A 224 -3.00 22.21 -3.76
C THR A 224 -3.64 21.72 -2.47
N LEU A 225 -2.86 21.34 -1.46
CA LEU A 225 -3.36 20.92 -0.14
C LEU A 225 -4.16 22.02 0.56
N ARG A 226 -3.79 23.29 0.39
CA ARG A 226 -4.50 24.43 0.99
C ARG A 226 -5.80 24.77 0.27
N GLN A 227 -5.79 24.75 -1.06
CA GLN A 227 -6.92 25.18 -1.89
C GLN A 227 -7.95 24.07 -2.09
N THR A 228 -7.48 22.83 -2.16
CA THR A 228 -8.31 21.63 -2.36
C THR A 228 -7.84 20.58 -1.36
N PRO A 229 -8.28 20.63 -0.09
CA PRO A 229 -7.85 19.65 0.90
C PRO A 229 -8.27 18.22 0.48
N PRO A 230 -7.47 17.18 0.79
CA PRO A 230 -7.80 15.81 0.44
C PRO A 230 -9.15 15.35 1.02
N ASP A 231 -9.86 14.49 0.27
CA ASP A 231 -11.16 13.97 0.70
C ASP A 231 -11.04 13.04 1.92
N VAL A 232 -11.45 13.55 3.08
CA VAL A 232 -11.41 12.84 4.36
C VAL A 232 -12.54 11.84 4.54
N ARG A 233 -13.52 11.74 3.64
CA ARG A 233 -14.67 10.82 3.80
C ARG A 233 -14.24 9.35 3.83
N GLY A 234 -13.17 9.02 3.09
CA GLY A 234 -12.55 7.70 3.09
C GLY A 234 -11.46 7.49 4.15
N ASN A 235 -11.21 8.47 5.02
CA ASN A 235 -10.21 8.38 6.08
C ASN A 235 -10.69 7.43 7.19
N ILE A 236 -9.85 6.47 7.56
CA ILE A 236 -10.18 5.45 8.55
C ILE A 236 -9.36 5.58 9.83
N SER A 237 -8.41 6.52 9.86
CA SER A 237 -7.55 6.67 11.02
C SER A 237 -8.33 7.20 12.23
N LEU A 238 -7.84 6.86 13.43
CA LEU A 238 -8.38 7.39 14.67
C LEU A 238 -8.06 8.89 14.85
N TRP A 239 -7.12 9.42 14.07
CA TRP A 239 -6.76 10.84 14.07
C TRP A 239 -7.96 11.75 13.81
N GLN A 240 -8.89 11.36 12.94
CA GLN A 240 -10.04 12.20 12.62
C GLN A 240 -10.96 12.49 13.83
N TRP A 241 -10.91 11.64 14.86
CA TRP A 241 -11.70 11.80 16.08
C TRP A 241 -10.86 12.29 17.27
N LEU A 242 -9.62 11.80 17.38
CA LEU A 242 -8.78 12.04 18.55
C LEU A 242 -7.68 13.08 18.32
N GLY A 243 -7.37 13.43 17.07
CA GLY A 243 -6.25 14.32 16.72
C GLY A 243 -4.89 13.77 17.16
N ALA A 244 -3.97 14.67 17.51
CA ALA A 244 -2.61 14.34 17.95
C ALA A 244 -2.51 13.34 19.14
N PRO A 245 -3.40 13.34 20.15
CA PRO A 245 -3.43 12.31 21.20
C PRO A 245 -3.37 10.86 20.71
N VAL A 246 -3.85 10.55 19.50
CA VAL A 246 -3.78 9.21 18.93
C VAL A 246 -2.33 8.71 18.78
N LEU A 247 -1.35 9.61 18.68
CA LEU A 247 0.06 9.27 18.58
C LEU A 247 0.58 8.50 19.81
N LEU A 248 -0.12 8.56 20.95
CA LEU A 248 0.20 7.75 22.13
C LEU A 248 0.13 6.24 21.83
N LEU A 249 -0.60 5.81 20.79
CA LEU A 249 -0.58 4.42 20.32
C LEU A 249 0.81 3.97 19.81
N TRP A 250 1.75 4.87 19.53
CA TRP A 250 3.13 4.49 19.20
C TRP A 250 3.96 4.09 20.42
N LEU A 251 3.62 4.53 21.64
CA LEU A 251 4.37 4.17 22.85
C LEU A 251 4.49 2.65 23.04
N PRO A 252 3.39 1.87 23.08
CA PRO A 252 3.47 0.41 23.20
C PRO A 252 4.14 -0.24 21.98
N VAL A 253 4.07 0.36 20.79
CA VAL A 253 4.80 -0.12 19.60
C VAL A 253 6.29 0.00 19.81
N ILE A 254 6.78 1.15 20.27
CA ILE A 254 8.21 1.38 20.56
C ILE A 254 8.69 0.41 21.64
N PHE A 255 7.92 0.22 22.73
CA PHE A 255 8.27 -0.74 23.77
C PHE A 255 8.28 -2.19 23.26
N ALA A 256 7.32 -2.57 22.43
CA ALA A 256 7.28 -3.88 21.79
C ALA A 256 8.50 -4.09 20.89
N LEU A 257 8.85 -3.12 20.04
CA LEU A 257 9.99 -3.22 19.12
C LEU A 257 11.34 -3.35 19.84
N ARG A 258 11.50 -2.75 21.03
CA ARG A 258 12.70 -2.95 21.87
C ARG A 258 12.92 -4.40 22.26
N ARG A 259 11.85 -5.21 22.35
CA ARG A 259 11.92 -6.65 22.62
C ARG A 259 12.28 -7.49 21.39
N ARG A 260 12.51 -6.85 20.24
CA ARG A 260 12.86 -7.49 18.96
C ARG A 260 11.90 -8.63 18.61
N PRO A 261 10.59 -8.36 18.49
CA PRO A 261 9.62 -9.38 18.10
C PRO A 261 9.93 -9.88 16.69
N ALA A 262 9.35 -11.03 16.33
CA ALA A 262 9.49 -11.57 14.98
C ALA A 262 9.18 -10.49 13.91
N PRO A 263 9.95 -10.39 12.81
CA PRO A 263 9.84 -9.28 11.85
C PRO A 263 8.42 -9.04 11.31
N GLY A 264 7.61 -10.08 11.09
CA GLY A 264 6.24 -9.89 10.63
C GLY A 264 5.27 -9.43 11.71
N VAL A 265 5.52 -9.73 13.00
CA VAL A 265 4.76 -9.13 14.12
C VAL A 265 5.12 -7.65 14.22
N ALA A 266 6.41 -7.32 14.15
CA ALA A 266 6.88 -5.93 14.14
C ALA A 266 6.25 -5.13 12.98
N LEU A 267 6.31 -5.66 11.77
CA LEU A 267 5.77 -5.01 10.58
C LEU A 267 4.25 -4.83 10.65
N ALA A 268 3.52 -5.85 11.10
CA ALA A 268 2.07 -5.76 11.29
C ALA A 268 1.70 -4.71 12.34
N LEU A 269 2.45 -4.65 13.46
CA LEU A 269 2.23 -3.67 14.52
C LEU A 269 2.50 -2.23 14.05
N VAL A 270 3.61 -2.00 13.34
CA VAL A 270 3.94 -0.70 12.73
C VAL A 270 2.89 -0.29 11.70
N SER A 271 2.48 -1.22 10.83
CA SER A 271 1.48 -0.94 9.79
C SER A 271 0.11 -0.62 10.37
N ALA A 272 -0.30 -1.35 11.43
CA ALA A 272 -1.55 -1.10 12.11
C ALA A 272 -1.53 0.21 12.90
N ALA A 273 -0.42 0.51 13.61
CA ALA A 273 -0.25 1.79 14.29
C ALA A 273 -0.32 2.95 13.29
N LEU A 274 0.38 2.85 12.17
CA LEU A 274 0.33 3.85 11.10
C LEU A 274 -1.08 4.09 10.57
N ALA A 275 -1.83 3.01 10.31
CA ALA A 275 -3.22 3.10 9.85
C ALA A 275 -4.12 3.80 10.88
N LEU A 276 -3.90 3.55 12.17
CA LEU A 276 -4.67 4.17 13.25
C LEU A 276 -4.27 5.63 13.51
N THR A 277 -2.98 5.99 13.36
CA THR A 277 -2.48 7.29 13.81
C THR A 277 -2.22 8.31 12.72
N SER A 278 -2.12 7.92 11.44
CA SER A 278 -1.82 8.88 10.38
C SER A 278 -2.95 9.90 10.22
N PRO A 279 -2.67 11.21 10.09
CA PRO A 279 -3.69 12.24 9.88
C PRO A 279 -4.61 11.94 8.69
N TYR A 280 -4.05 11.28 7.68
CA TYR A 280 -4.76 10.86 6.49
C TYR A 280 -4.33 9.43 6.15
N PHE A 281 -5.20 8.46 6.43
CA PHE A 281 -5.02 7.07 6.03
C PHE A 281 -6.32 6.59 5.41
N GLN A 282 -6.34 6.42 4.09
CA GLN A 282 -7.56 6.03 3.42
C GLN A 282 -7.80 4.53 3.56
N GLN A 283 -9.06 4.12 3.45
CA GLN A 283 -9.41 2.71 3.46
C GLN A 283 -8.64 1.88 2.40
N THR A 284 -8.32 2.47 1.23
CA THR A 284 -7.51 1.82 0.19
C THR A 284 -6.08 1.48 0.65
N ASP A 285 -5.51 2.30 1.55
CA ASP A 285 -4.17 2.09 2.09
C ASP A 285 -4.09 0.88 3.04
N LEU A 286 -5.24 0.36 3.50
CA LEU A 286 -5.29 -0.91 4.26
C LEU A 286 -4.74 -2.09 3.47
N LEU A 287 -4.65 -2.01 2.13
CA LEU A 287 -3.98 -3.04 1.33
C LEU A 287 -2.55 -3.31 1.85
N ALA A 288 -1.83 -2.29 2.34
CA ALA A 288 -0.49 -2.45 2.88
C ALA A 288 -0.45 -3.37 4.11
N LEU A 289 -1.53 -3.37 4.90
CA LEU A 289 -1.71 -4.26 6.05
C LEU A 289 -2.28 -5.62 5.63
N MET A 290 -3.21 -5.64 4.67
CA MET A 290 -3.92 -6.85 4.25
C MET A 290 -3.04 -7.84 3.48
N VAL A 291 -2.00 -7.36 2.78
CA VAL A 291 -1.02 -8.24 2.10
C VAL A 291 -0.12 -9.01 3.06
N LEU A 292 -0.08 -8.63 4.35
CA LEU A 292 0.70 -9.31 5.38
C LEU A 292 0.08 -10.67 5.77
N PRO A 293 0.81 -11.54 6.49
CA PRO A 293 0.32 -12.85 6.91
C PRO A 293 -0.63 -12.78 8.13
N ILE A 294 -1.70 -12.00 7.98
CA ILE A 294 -2.73 -11.73 9.02
C ILE A 294 -3.91 -12.72 9.00
N GLY A 295 -3.83 -13.77 8.18
CA GLY A 295 -4.83 -14.83 8.15
C GLY A 295 -6.22 -14.33 7.73
N GLY A 296 -7.24 -14.77 8.47
CA GLY A 296 -8.64 -14.41 8.27
C GLY A 296 -8.97 -12.98 8.71
N LEU A 297 -8.10 -12.28 9.45
CA LEU A 297 -8.34 -10.88 9.84
C LEU A 297 -8.46 -9.95 8.63
N ALA A 298 -7.88 -10.33 7.48
CA ALA A 298 -8.09 -9.62 6.22
C ALA A 298 -9.58 -9.53 5.83
N LEU A 299 -10.41 -10.52 6.21
CA LEU A 299 -11.85 -10.50 5.93
C LEU A 299 -12.58 -9.35 6.64
N VAL A 300 -12.05 -8.85 7.76
CA VAL A 300 -12.66 -7.71 8.48
C VAL A 300 -12.66 -6.46 7.60
N GLY A 301 -11.68 -6.30 6.71
CA GLY A 301 -11.66 -5.20 5.74
C GLY A 301 -12.88 -5.16 4.81
N ASN A 302 -13.57 -6.30 4.62
CA ASN A 302 -14.77 -6.40 3.79
C ASN A 302 -16.02 -5.79 4.43
N VAL A 303 -15.96 -5.33 5.69
CA VAL A 303 -17.02 -4.47 6.25
C VAL A 303 -17.25 -3.22 5.41
N GLY A 304 -16.24 -2.79 4.63
CA GLY A 304 -16.36 -1.71 3.66
C GLY A 304 -17.42 -1.93 2.58
N TRP A 305 -17.82 -3.18 2.27
CA TRP A 305 -18.92 -3.45 1.34
C TRP A 305 -20.27 -2.88 1.80
N ALA A 306 -20.45 -2.65 3.10
CA ALA A 306 -21.64 -1.96 3.62
C ALA A 306 -21.75 -0.51 3.10
N PHE A 307 -20.71 0.05 2.47
CA PHE A 307 -20.75 1.34 1.76
C PHE A 307 -21.87 1.44 0.74
N LEU A 308 -22.22 0.33 0.08
CA LEU A 308 -23.30 0.31 -0.91
C LEU A 308 -24.69 0.60 -0.32
N VAL A 309 -24.84 0.47 1.01
CA VAL A 309 -26.11 0.65 1.73
C VAL A 309 -26.04 1.81 2.72
N VAL A 310 -24.95 1.90 3.48
CA VAL A 310 -24.75 2.86 4.59
C VAL A 310 -23.90 4.07 4.15
N GLY A 311 -23.41 4.08 2.91
CA GLY A 311 -22.58 5.15 2.36
C GLY A 311 -21.23 5.29 3.08
N TRP A 312 -20.68 6.50 3.08
CA TRP A 312 -19.34 6.81 3.58
C TRP A 312 -19.09 6.42 5.04
N ALA A 313 -20.14 6.31 5.87
CA ALA A 313 -20.00 5.89 7.26
C ALA A 313 -19.48 4.45 7.40
N ALA A 314 -19.85 3.53 6.49
CA ALA A 314 -19.37 2.16 6.51
C ALA A 314 -17.86 2.05 6.24
N LEU A 315 -17.27 2.98 5.47
CA LEU A 315 -15.82 2.98 5.24
C LEU A 315 -15.06 3.18 6.54
N LYS A 316 -15.58 4.02 7.44
CA LYS A 316 -14.97 4.26 8.74
C LYS A 316 -14.95 3.01 9.61
N TRP A 317 -15.89 2.09 9.45
CA TRP A 317 -15.90 0.80 10.17
C TRP A 317 -14.71 -0.09 9.81
N THR A 318 -14.06 0.14 8.67
CA THR A 318 -12.84 -0.60 8.32
C THR A 318 -11.67 -0.33 9.28
N VAL A 319 -11.75 0.70 10.14
CA VAL A 319 -10.83 0.94 11.28
C VAL A 319 -10.75 -0.25 12.25
N ILE A 320 -11.78 -1.09 12.29
CA ILE A 320 -11.79 -2.30 13.12
C ILE A 320 -10.65 -3.25 12.72
N ALA A 321 -10.32 -3.35 11.43
CA ALA A 321 -9.25 -4.22 10.95
C ALA A 321 -7.86 -3.86 11.54
N PRO A 322 -7.34 -2.62 11.39
CA PRO A 322 -6.08 -2.26 12.01
C PRO A 322 -6.14 -2.27 13.54
N LEU A 323 -7.28 -1.97 14.17
CA LEU A 323 -7.42 -2.08 15.63
C LEU A 323 -7.25 -3.52 16.14
N LEU A 324 -7.89 -4.48 15.50
CA LEU A 324 -7.75 -5.91 15.83
C LEU A 324 -6.32 -6.41 15.58
N ILE A 325 -5.69 -5.99 14.47
CA ILE A 325 -4.33 -6.41 14.16
C ILE A 325 -3.33 -5.78 15.12
N TYR A 326 -3.51 -4.50 15.47
CA TYR A 326 -2.69 -3.80 16.45
C TYR A 326 -2.74 -4.48 17.82
N THR A 327 -3.93 -4.74 18.34
CA THR A 327 -4.12 -5.37 19.66
C THR A 327 -3.55 -6.78 19.69
N TRP A 328 -3.78 -7.56 18.63
CA TRP A 328 -3.25 -8.91 18.50
C TRP A 328 -1.72 -8.92 18.40
N ALA A 329 -1.13 -8.12 17.52
CA ALA A 329 0.31 -8.06 17.34
C ALA A 329 1.02 -7.55 18.61
N LEU A 330 0.44 -6.55 19.28
CA LEU A 330 0.95 -6.05 20.55
C LEU A 330 0.93 -7.13 21.63
N TRP A 331 -0.20 -7.83 21.80
CA TRP A 331 -0.32 -8.94 22.75
C TRP A 331 0.75 -10.01 22.54
N HIS A 332 0.97 -10.43 21.30
CA HIS A 332 2.00 -11.42 20.96
C HIS A 332 3.43 -10.91 21.18
N SER A 333 3.69 -9.62 20.97
CA SER A 333 5.00 -9.02 21.25
C SER A 333 5.33 -8.91 22.75
N LEU A 334 4.30 -8.88 23.60
CA LEU A 334 4.46 -8.73 25.05
C LEU A 334 4.63 -10.06 25.80
N ARG A 335 4.25 -11.19 25.21
CA ARG A 335 4.35 -12.51 25.84
C ARG A 335 5.78 -13.06 25.79
N PRO A 336 6.43 -13.34 26.93
CA PRO A 336 7.72 -14.04 26.96
C PRO A 336 7.57 -15.48 26.43
N GLY A 337 8.45 -15.90 25.51
CA GLY A 337 8.77 -17.32 25.30
C GLY A 337 7.82 -18.21 24.47
N ARG A 338 6.97 -17.68 23.57
CA ARG A 338 6.00 -18.53 22.82
C ARG A 338 5.83 -18.32 21.32
N ILE A 339 6.73 -17.63 20.63
CA ILE A 339 6.74 -17.71 19.16
C ILE A 339 7.72 -18.81 18.78
N SER A 340 7.26 -20.06 18.86
CA SER A 340 7.93 -21.15 18.17
C SER A 340 7.97 -20.77 16.69
N THR A 341 9.17 -20.62 16.14
CA THR A 341 9.38 -20.49 14.70
C THR A 341 8.89 -21.79 14.05
N GLY A 342 7.62 -21.81 13.67
CA GLY A 342 7.04 -22.85 12.84
C GLY A 342 7.49 -22.75 11.39
#